data_AF-A0A1M7AZ95-F1
#
_entry.id   AF-A0A1M7AZ95-F1
#
_cell.length_a   1.000
_cell.length_b   1.000
_cell.length_c   1.000
_cell.angle_alpha   90.00
_cell.angle_beta   90.00
_cell.angle_gamma   90.00
#
_symmetry.space_group_name_H-M   'P 1'
#
loop_
_entity.id
_entity.type
_entity.pdbx_description
1 polymer ?
#
loop_
_entity_poly.entity_id
_entity_poly.type
_entity_poly.pdbx_seq_one_letter_code
_entity_poly.pdbx_strand_id
1 'polypeptide(L)'
;MNADDGAPRLTRASVLRLSREGGVAHMPGLARPRRIRCDRCSEAQRAELQALLDEAARYGERQVPGADRRLLHLGVEDGSETPVWSLTVAEDSVSDSLLRWWRLALSEPFSADESGPA
;
A
#
# COMPACT_ATOMS: atom_id res chain seq x y z
N MET A 1 11.25 -8.57 16.47
CA MET A 1 11.22 -9.09 15.09
C MET A 1 11.94 -8.08 14.25
N ASN A 2 13.04 -8.49 13.62
CA ASN A 2 14.02 -7.58 13.01
C ASN A 2 13.37 -6.79 11.86
N ALA A 3 13.43 -5.48 11.96
CA ALA A 3 13.00 -4.55 10.93
C ALA A 3 14.12 -4.23 9.92
N ASP A 4 15.11 -5.11 9.81
CA ASP A 4 16.20 -5.05 8.83
C ASP A 4 15.84 -5.77 7.51
N ASP A 5 14.72 -6.52 7.49
CA ASP A 5 14.22 -7.16 6.28
C ASP A 5 13.36 -6.14 5.51
N GLY A 6 13.86 -5.69 4.36
CA GLY A 6 13.14 -4.75 3.49
C GLY A 6 11.75 -5.26 3.09
N ALA A 7 10.99 -4.43 2.40
CA ALA A 7 9.67 -4.82 1.92
C ALA A 7 9.70 -6.15 1.13
N PRO A 8 8.73 -7.07 1.35
CA PRO A 8 8.67 -8.31 0.60
C PRO A 8 8.43 -8.02 -0.88
N ARG A 9 8.85 -8.95 -1.73
CA ARG A 9 8.63 -8.85 -3.18
C ARG A 9 7.18 -9.15 -3.52
N LEU A 10 6.53 -8.21 -4.20
CA LEU A 10 5.18 -8.36 -4.70
C LEU A 10 5.17 -9.34 -5.89
N THR A 11 4.43 -10.43 -5.71
CA THR A 11 4.18 -11.42 -6.77
C THR A 11 2.77 -11.24 -7.34
N ARG A 12 2.41 -11.99 -8.38
CA ARG A 12 1.01 -12.03 -8.87
C ARG A 12 0.02 -12.50 -7.79
N ALA A 13 0.45 -13.37 -6.89
CA ALA A 13 -0.40 -13.88 -5.81
C ALA A 13 -0.51 -12.91 -4.62
N SER A 14 0.31 -11.86 -4.57
CA SER A 14 0.34 -10.93 -3.44
C SER A 14 -0.85 -9.98 -3.45
N VAL A 15 -1.30 -9.60 -2.26
CA VAL A 15 -2.29 -8.55 -2.07
C VAL A 15 -1.69 -7.45 -1.21
N LEU A 16 -1.67 -6.22 -1.74
CA LEU A 16 -1.24 -5.05 -0.99
C LEU A 16 -2.44 -4.44 -0.27
N ARG A 17 -2.31 -4.25 1.04
CA ARG A 17 -3.30 -3.60 1.90
C ARG A 17 -2.85 -2.20 2.25
N LEU A 18 -3.74 -1.24 2.03
CA LEU A 18 -3.52 0.17 2.36
C LEU A 18 -4.69 0.69 3.20
N SER A 19 -4.43 1.18 4.40
CA SER A 19 -5.43 1.86 5.25
C SER A 19 -4.87 3.16 5.80
N ARG A 20 -5.72 4.17 5.92
CA ARG A 20 -5.38 5.47 6.51
C ARG A 20 -6.06 5.60 7.87
N GLU A 21 -5.29 5.99 8.87
CA GLU A 21 -5.75 6.28 10.23
C GLU A 21 -5.39 7.74 10.57
N GLY A 22 -6.28 8.46 11.26
CA GLY A 22 -5.99 9.82 11.72
C GLY A 22 -6.58 10.98 10.89
N GLY A 23 -6.82 12.07 11.61
CA GLY A 23 -7.68 13.20 11.26
C GLY A 23 -8.93 13.16 12.14
N VAL A 24 -9.20 14.24 12.88
CA VAL A 24 -10.22 14.42 13.95
C VAL A 24 -11.65 13.96 13.61
N ALA A 25 -11.94 13.54 12.39
CA ALA A 25 -13.21 12.94 11.98
C ALA A 25 -13.07 11.42 11.79
N HIS A 26 -13.71 10.65 12.67
CA HIS A 26 -13.97 9.22 12.46
C HIS A 26 -14.92 9.07 11.26
N MET A 27 -14.38 9.05 10.04
CA MET A 27 -15.13 8.81 8.82
C MET A 27 -15.06 7.31 8.47
N PRO A 28 -16.14 6.54 8.66
CA PRO A 28 -16.14 5.09 8.48
C PRO A 28 -15.79 4.61 7.05
N GLY A 29 -15.79 5.50 6.06
CA GLY A 29 -15.35 5.21 4.68
C GLY A 29 -13.83 5.36 4.42
N LEU A 30 -13.10 6.08 5.27
CA LEU A 30 -11.64 6.30 5.12
C LEU A 30 -10.80 5.28 5.87
N ALA A 31 -11.33 4.71 6.96
CA ALA A 31 -10.65 3.71 7.78
C ALA A 31 -10.67 2.28 7.19
N ARG A 32 -11.46 2.03 6.13
CA ARG A 32 -11.53 0.70 5.51
C ARG A 32 -10.21 0.36 4.80
N PRO A 33 -9.54 -0.75 5.17
CA PRO A 33 -8.39 -1.24 4.44
C PRO A 33 -8.76 -1.55 3.00
N ARG A 34 -7.98 -1.02 2.06
CA ARG A 34 -8.14 -1.23 0.63
C ARG A 34 -7.17 -2.31 0.19
N ARG A 35 -7.65 -3.25 -0.62
CA ARG A 35 -6.89 -4.40 -1.11
C ARG A 35 -6.61 -4.21 -2.59
N ILE A 36 -5.34 -4.07 -2.95
CA ILE A 36 -4.87 -4.06 -4.33
C ILE A 36 -4.38 -5.48 -4.63
N ARG A 37 -5.09 -6.20 -5.49
CA ARG A 37 -4.67 -7.55 -5.89
C ARG A 37 -3.65 -7.45 -7.01
N CYS A 38 -2.46 -7.98 -6.80
CA CYS A 38 -1.36 -7.86 -7.75
C CYS A 38 -1.56 -8.72 -9.02
N ASP A 39 -2.49 -9.67 -9.01
CA ASP A 39 -2.91 -10.48 -10.18
C ASP A 39 -3.62 -9.63 -11.23
N ARG A 40 -4.31 -8.57 -10.81
CA ARG A 40 -5.00 -7.61 -11.68
C ARG A 40 -4.12 -6.44 -12.11
N CYS A 41 -2.91 -6.34 -11.58
CA CYS A 41 -1.95 -5.31 -11.96
C CYS A 41 -1.10 -5.77 -13.16
N SER A 42 -0.85 -4.87 -14.10
CA SER A 42 0.20 -5.07 -15.11
C SER A 42 1.58 -5.15 -14.46
N GLU A 43 2.58 -5.60 -15.22
CA GLU A 43 3.96 -5.67 -14.71
C GLU A 43 4.49 -4.28 -14.30
N ALA A 44 4.22 -3.26 -15.11
CA ALA A 44 4.58 -1.87 -14.80
C ALA A 44 3.92 -1.38 -13.51
N GLN A 45 2.62 -1.65 -13.32
CA GLN A 45 1.90 -1.30 -12.10
C GLN A 45 2.47 -2.03 -10.87
N ARG A 46 2.81 -3.32 -11.00
CA ARG A 46 3.41 -4.07 -9.89
C ARG A 46 4.81 -3.57 -9.56
N ALA A 47 5.61 -3.19 -10.56
CA ALA A 47 6.92 -2.59 -10.35
C ALA A 47 6.83 -1.23 -9.64
N GLU A 48 5.85 -0.40 -10.02
CA GLU A 48 5.57 0.86 -9.32
C GLU A 48 5.17 0.63 -7.86
N LEU A 49 4.23 -0.30 -7.61
CA LEU A 49 3.82 -0.67 -6.25
C LEU A 49 4.99 -1.20 -5.41
N GLN A 50 5.88 -1.99 -6.01
CA GLN A 50 7.09 -2.50 -5.36
C GLN A 50 8.01 -1.34 -4.96
N ALA A 51 8.26 -0.38 -5.85
CA ALA A 51 9.10 0.77 -5.56
C ALA A 51 8.54 1.63 -4.42
N LEU A 52 7.23 1.86 -4.39
CA LEU A 52 6.57 2.59 -3.31
C LEU A 52 6.62 1.83 -1.97
N LEU A 53 6.55 0.50 -2.01
CA LEU A 53 6.65 -0.34 -0.83
C LEU A 53 8.08 -0.34 -0.25
N ASP A 54 9.09 -0.48 -1.12
CA ASP A 54 10.51 -0.39 -0.75
C ASP A 54 10.86 1.02 -0.22
N GLU A 55 10.30 2.08 -0.82
CA GLU A 55 10.42 3.44 -0.33
C GLU A 55 9.83 3.56 1.08
N ALA A 56 8.57 3.15 1.28
CA ALA A 56 7.91 3.23 2.57
C ALA A 56 8.67 2.45 3.65
N ALA A 57 9.18 1.26 3.34
CA ALA A 57 9.98 0.44 4.24
C ALA A 57 11.23 1.17 4.75
N ARG A 58 11.87 2.02 3.93
CA ARG A 58 13.02 2.84 4.36
C ARG A 58 12.65 3.93 5.36
N TYR A 59 11.39 4.39 5.36
CA TYR A 59 10.89 5.40 6.28
C TYR A 59 10.19 4.82 7.53
N GLY A 60 9.93 3.51 7.50
CA GLY A 60 9.05 2.72 8.36
C GLY A 60 9.21 2.80 9.88
N GLU A 61 10.37 3.16 10.39
CA GLU A 61 10.64 3.09 11.83
C GLU A 61 11.04 4.42 12.46
N ARG A 62 11.25 5.48 11.66
CA ARG A 62 11.92 6.69 12.17
C ARG A 62 10.97 7.77 12.68
N GLN A 63 9.65 7.60 12.52
CA GLN A 63 8.68 8.68 12.79
C GLN A 63 7.41 8.22 13.51
N VAL A 64 7.48 7.97 14.82
CA VAL A 64 6.30 8.13 15.68
C VAL A 64 6.74 8.67 17.05
N PRO A 65 6.69 10.01 17.25
CA PRO A 65 5.63 10.53 18.12
C PRO A 65 5.06 11.90 17.70
N GLY A 66 3.73 12.03 17.76
CA GLY A 66 2.97 13.26 17.61
C GLY A 66 1.48 12.97 17.40
N ALA A 67 0.61 13.46 18.30
CA ALA A 67 -0.81 13.08 18.37
C ALA A 67 -1.70 13.58 17.20
N ASP A 68 -1.16 14.43 16.33
CA ASP A 68 -1.90 15.09 15.24
C ASP A 68 -1.35 14.76 13.85
N ARG A 69 -0.83 13.54 13.66
CA ARG A 69 -0.38 13.08 12.33
C ARG A 69 -1.29 11.99 11.81
N ARG A 70 -1.61 12.09 10.51
CA ARG A 70 -2.26 11.01 9.78
C ARG A 70 -1.24 9.88 9.57
N LEU A 71 -1.67 8.67 9.82
CA LEU A 71 -0.89 7.45 9.66
C LEU A 71 -1.42 6.67 8.45
N LEU A 72 -0.49 6.04 7.74
CA LEU A 72 -0.78 5.09 6.69
C LEU A 72 -0.24 3.73 7.11
N HIS A 73 -1.12 2.73 7.12
CA HIS A 73 -0.76 1.35 7.35
C HIS A 73 -0.71 0.62 6.02
N LEU A 74 0.45 0.01 5.76
CA LEU A 74 0.70 -0.86 4.64
C LEU A 74 0.75 -2.31 5.15
N GLY A 75 0.28 -3.24 4.35
CA GLY A 75 0.46 -4.66 4.61
C GLY A 75 0.56 -5.45 3.32
N VAL A 76 1.33 -6.53 3.33
CA VAL A 76 1.39 -7.47 2.22
C VAL A 76 0.85 -8.80 2.70
N GLU A 77 -0.13 -9.32 1.96
CA GLU A 77 -0.61 -10.69 2.10
C GLU A 77 -0.03 -11.54 0.97
N ASP A 78 0.22 -12.81 1.27
CA ASP A 78 0.53 -13.81 0.25
C ASP A 78 -0.75 -14.36 -0.41
N GLY A 79 -0.59 -15.33 -1.31
CA GLY A 79 -1.70 -15.97 -2.01
C GLY A 79 -2.67 -16.74 -1.12
N SER A 80 -2.38 -16.90 0.18
CA SER A 80 -3.24 -17.53 1.19
C SER A 80 -3.97 -16.49 2.05
N GLU A 81 -4.01 -15.23 1.61
CA GLU A 81 -4.57 -14.10 2.37
C GLU A 81 -3.93 -13.92 3.77
N THR A 82 -2.74 -14.48 3.96
CA THR A 82 -2.02 -14.42 5.24
C THR A 82 -1.09 -13.20 5.21
N PRO A 83 -1.17 -12.29 6.20
CA PRO A 83 -0.27 -11.14 6.25
C PRO A 83 1.16 -11.62 6.51
N VAL A 84 2.05 -11.37 5.54
CA VAL A 84 3.48 -11.72 5.62
C VAL A 84 4.33 -10.53 6.01
N TRP A 85 3.80 -9.30 5.88
CA TRP A 85 4.51 -8.07 6.24
C TRP A 85 3.53 -6.94 6.53
N SER A 86 3.90 -6.03 7.43
CA SER A 86 3.12 -4.84 7.75
C SER A 86 4.02 -3.68 8.17
N LEU A 87 3.62 -2.47 7.81
CA LEU A 87 4.34 -1.25 8.16
C LEU A 87 3.36 -0.12 8.45
N THR A 88 3.71 0.72 9.43
CA THR A 88 2.99 1.97 9.71
C THR A 88 3.93 3.15 9.53
N VAL A 89 3.50 4.14 8.75
CA VAL A 89 4.29 5.34 8.44
C VAL A 89 3.41 6.58 8.56
N ALA A 90 4.02 7.74 8.83
CA ALA A 90 3.30 9.01 8.75
C ALA A 90 2.93 9.30 7.28
N GLU A 91 1.68 9.73 7.05
CA GLU A 91 1.16 10.05 5.71
C GLU A 91 2.00 11.12 5.00
N ASP A 92 2.51 12.10 5.74
CA ASP A 92 3.35 13.19 5.23
C ASP A 92 4.76 12.72 4.84
N SER A 93 5.16 11.52 5.25
CA SER A 93 6.48 10.94 4.95
C SER A 93 6.49 10.03 3.73
N VAL A 94 5.33 9.76 3.11
CA VAL A 94 5.22 8.91 1.92
C VAL A 94 4.92 9.71 0.67
N SER A 95 5.36 9.21 -0.48
CA SER A 95 5.05 9.82 -1.78
C SER A 95 3.55 9.89 -2.09
N ASP A 96 3.12 10.98 -2.73
CA ASP A 96 1.72 11.19 -3.17
C ASP A 96 1.20 10.06 -4.08
N SER A 97 2.09 9.40 -4.82
CA SER A 97 1.78 8.21 -5.62
C SER A 97 1.14 7.08 -4.80
N LEU A 98 1.59 6.86 -3.55
CA LEU A 98 1.00 5.85 -2.68
C LEU A 98 -0.43 6.23 -2.26
N LEU A 99 -0.68 7.52 -2.03
CA LEU A 99 -2.02 8.05 -1.76
C LEU A 99 -2.93 7.96 -2.99
N ARG A 100 -2.38 8.17 -4.19
CA ARG A 100 -3.09 7.93 -5.46
C ARG A 100 -3.50 6.47 -5.59
N TRP A 101 -2.61 5.52 -5.34
CA TRP A 101 -2.93 4.09 -5.35
C TRP A 101 -4.03 3.74 -4.35
N TRP A 102 -3.97 4.30 -3.14
CA TRP A 102 -5.05 4.15 -2.16
C TRP A 102 -6.38 4.69 -2.71
N ARG A 103 -6.41 5.86 -3.37
CA ARG A 103 -7.63 6.41 -4.01
C ARG A 103 -8.13 5.55 -5.15
N LEU A 104 -7.25 5.08 -6.04
CA LEU A 104 -7.62 4.22 -7.18
C LEU A 104 -8.22 2.90 -6.73
N ALA A 105 -7.74 2.34 -5.62
CA ALA A 105 -8.31 1.12 -5.04
C ALA A 105 -9.77 1.26 -4.54
N LEU A 106 -10.37 2.47 -4.54
CA LEU A 106 -11.82 2.65 -4.34
C LEU A 106 -12.66 2.35 -5.56
N SER A 107 -12.08 2.55 -6.74
CA SER A 107 -12.79 2.49 -8.00
C SER A 107 -12.44 1.16 -8.65
N GLU A 108 -13.23 0.11 -8.40
CA GLU A 108 -13.15 -1.08 -9.27
C GLU A 108 -13.83 -0.75 -10.61
N PRO A 109 -13.29 -1.19 -11.78
CA PRO A 109 -12.18 -2.12 -11.96
C PRO A 109 -10.91 -1.49 -12.58
N PHE A 110 -9.75 -1.94 -12.12
CA PHE A 110 -8.52 -1.93 -12.93
C PHE A 110 -8.74 -2.87 -14.12
N SER A 111 -9.28 -2.34 -15.22
CA SER A 111 -9.31 -3.06 -16.51
C SER A 111 -7.88 -3.17 -17.01
N ALA A 112 -7.44 -4.40 -17.24
CA ALA A 112 -6.18 -4.74 -17.91
C ALA A 112 -6.25 -4.47 -19.42
N ASP A 113 -6.72 -3.29 -19.85
CA ASP A 113 -6.68 -2.89 -21.25
C ASP A 113 -5.44 -2.01 -21.50
N GLU A 114 -4.28 -2.66 -21.52
CA GLU A 114 -3.19 -2.23 -22.38
C GLU A 114 -3.42 -2.93 -23.72
N SER A 115 -4.09 -2.22 -24.62
CA SER A 115 -4.22 -2.57 -26.03
C SER A 115 -2.85 -2.91 -26.61
N GLY A 116 -2.62 -4.20 -26.91
CA GLY A 116 -1.51 -4.65 -27.75
C GLY A 116 -1.70 -4.21 -29.21
N PRO A 117 -0.62 -4.06 -29.99
CA PRO A 117 -0.66 -3.40 -31.28
C PRO A 117 -1.19 -4.32 -32.39
N ALA A 118 -1.84 -3.71 -33.39
CA ALA A 118 -1.98 -4.24 -34.74
C ALA A 118 -1.46 -3.20 -35.73
#